data_AF-A0A5E5Q721-F1
#
_entry.id   AF-A0A5E5Q721-F1
#
_cell.length_a   1.000
_cell.length_b   1.000
_cell.length_c   1.000
_cell.angle_alpha   90.00
_cell.angle_beta   90.00
_cell.angle_gamma   90.00
#
_symmetry.space_group_name_H-M   'P 1'
#
loop_
_entity.id
_entity.type
_entity.pdbx_description
1 polymer ?
#
loop_
_entity_poly.entity_id
_entity_poly.type
_entity_poly.pdbx_seq_one_letter_code
_entity_poly.pdbx_strand_id
1 'polypeptide(L)'
;ELDDVHNIINWSEIEQTLSNLYSSKTGASAYPPIMMFKILILQAWYGLSDEALEKQIARDLMFRRFIDLSLSEVVPDHATIWRFRQLLNTENLLEPLLEQINHHLEQNSIIVSLGLINIIDATVIEAKQSRKRKGRNGNNTQDPEAGYEV
;
A
#
# COMPACT_ATOMS: atom_id res chain seq x y z
N GLU A 1 3.05 -1.20 7.84
CA GLU A 1 3.36 -1.73 6.49
C GLU A 1 2.31 -1.36 5.46
N LEU A 2 1.15 -2.04 5.39
CA LEU A 2 0.12 -1.70 4.38
C LEU A 2 -0.49 -0.30 4.56
N ASP A 3 -0.66 0.17 5.80
CA ASP A 3 -1.13 1.54 6.06
C ASP A 3 -0.13 2.60 5.60
N ASP A 4 1.17 2.34 5.76
CA ASP A 4 2.22 3.28 5.37
C ASP A 4 2.23 3.45 3.85
N VAL A 5 2.11 2.32 3.12
CA VAL A 5 1.97 2.33 1.67
C VAL A 5 0.67 2.99 1.22
N HIS A 6 -0.44 2.74 1.92
CA HIS A 6 -1.72 3.40 1.64
C HIS A 6 -1.60 4.93 1.77
N ASN A 7 -0.92 5.43 2.79
CA ASN A 7 -0.73 6.86 3.01
C ASN A 7 0.18 7.54 1.96
N ILE A 8 1.05 6.76 1.31
CA ILE A 8 1.98 7.24 0.27
C ILE A 8 1.26 7.42 -1.07
N ILE A 9 0.28 6.57 -1.37
CA ILE A 9 -0.41 6.57 -2.65
C ILE A 9 -1.46 7.68 -2.70
N ASN A 10 -1.46 8.49 -3.76
CA ASN A 10 -2.51 9.49 -3.97
C ASN A 10 -3.77 8.83 -4.56
N TRP A 11 -4.61 8.26 -3.70
CA TRP A 11 -5.85 7.59 -4.11
C TRP A 11 -6.84 8.51 -4.83
N SER A 12 -6.79 9.83 -4.62
CA SER A 12 -7.72 10.76 -5.26
C SER A 12 -7.48 10.90 -6.76
N GLU A 13 -6.22 10.84 -7.21
CA GLU A 13 -5.86 10.83 -8.65
C GLU A 13 -6.31 9.54 -9.33
N ILE A 14 -6.11 8.41 -8.64
CA ILE A 14 -6.56 7.09 -9.09
C ILE A 14 -8.09 7.06 -9.20
N GLU A 15 -8.80 7.58 -8.20
CA GLU A 15 -10.26 7.65 -8.20
C GLU A 15 -10.79 8.53 -9.34
N GLN A 16 -10.15 9.66 -9.64
CA GLN A 16 -10.52 10.49 -10.80
C GLN A 16 -10.41 9.71 -12.11
N THR A 17 -9.34 8.94 -12.29
CA THR A 17 -9.14 8.11 -13.49
C THR A 17 -10.20 7.01 -13.58
N LEU A 18 -10.55 6.39 -12.45
CA LEU A 18 -11.56 5.33 -12.36
C LEU A 18 -13.01 5.85 -12.44
N SER A 19 -13.25 7.13 -12.14
CA SER A 19 -14.60 7.70 -12.08
C SER A 19 -15.36 7.60 -13.42
N ASN A 20 -14.63 7.57 -14.53
CA ASN A 20 -15.21 7.43 -15.87
C ASN A 20 -15.78 6.02 -16.15
N LEU A 21 -15.41 5.00 -15.37
CA LEU A 21 -15.85 3.63 -15.56
C LEU A 21 -17.31 3.39 -15.18
N TYR A 22 -17.84 4.17 -14.24
CA TYR A 22 -19.22 4.05 -13.77
C TYR A 22 -20.03 5.27 -14.19
N SER A 23 -20.22 5.43 -15.50
CA SER A 23 -21.08 6.49 -16.05
C SER A 23 -22.58 6.23 -15.81
N SER A 24 -22.98 5.02 -15.41
CA SER A 24 -24.37 4.64 -15.20
C SER A 24 -24.78 4.64 -13.71
N LYS A 25 -25.68 5.56 -13.35
CA LYS A 25 -26.35 5.63 -12.03
C LYS A 25 -27.41 4.53 -11.79
N THR A 26 -27.40 3.45 -12.57
CA THR A 26 -28.53 2.52 -12.65
C THR A 26 -28.07 1.07 -12.52
N GLY A 27 -28.20 0.51 -11.32
CA GLY A 27 -27.87 -0.89 -11.01
C GLY A 27 -27.68 -1.10 -9.50
N ALA A 28 -27.77 -2.36 -9.05
CA ALA A 28 -27.48 -2.73 -7.66
C ALA A 28 -26.10 -2.21 -7.23
N SER A 29 -25.94 -1.87 -5.95
CA SER A 29 -24.75 -1.22 -5.39
C SER A 29 -23.47 -1.94 -5.83
N ALA A 30 -22.82 -1.43 -6.87
CA ALA A 30 -21.53 -1.94 -7.30
C ALA A 30 -20.51 -1.58 -6.23
N TYR A 31 -19.58 -2.49 -5.93
CA TYR A 31 -18.43 -2.15 -5.08
C TYR A 31 -17.74 -0.91 -5.65
N PRO A 32 -17.26 0.01 -4.79
CA PRO A 32 -16.56 1.20 -5.27
C PRO A 32 -15.38 0.81 -6.18
N PRO A 33 -15.21 1.43 -7.38
CA PRO A 33 -14.08 1.14 -8.27
C PRO A 33 -12.72 1.20 -7.57
N ILE A 34 -12.54 2.18 -6.68
CA ILE A 34 -11.30 2.36 -5.93
C ILE A 34 -11.01 1.17 -5.00
N MET A 35 -12.04 0.64 -4.32
CA MET A 35 -11.94 -0.55 -3.48
C MET A 35 -11.54 -1.76 -4.33
N MET A 36 -12.22 -1.96 -5.47
CA MET A 36 -11.91 -3.06 -6.39
C MET A 36 -10.49 -2.96 -6.98
N PHE A 37 -10.02 -1.75 -7.25
CA PHE A 37 -8.65 -1.53 -7.73
C PHE A 37 -7.61 -1.83 -6.64
N LYS A 38 -7.86 -1.43 -5.38
CA LYS A 38 -7.00 -1.80 -4.25
C LYS A 38 -6.89 -3.32 -4.05
N ILE A 39 -7.98 -4.05 -4.29
CA ILE A 39 -7.97 -5.52 -4.30
C ILE A 39 -6.99 -6.05 -5.37
N LEU A 40 -7.02 -5.52 -6.59
CA LEU A 40 -6.08 -5.93 -7.65
C LEU A 40 -4.61 -5.61 -7.31
N ILE A 41 -4.36 -4.50 -6.61
CA ILE A 41 -3.03 -4.15 -6.12
C ILE A 41 -2.54 -5.21 -5.11
N LEU A 42 -3.35 -5.53 -4.09
CA LEU A 42 -3.03 -6.59 -3.13
C LEU A 42 -2.77 -7.92 -3.84
N GLN A 43 -3.53 -8.21 -4.88
CA GLN A 43 -3.31 -9.41 -5.67
C GLN A 43 -1.94 -9.45 -6.34
N ALA A 44 -1.54 -8.34 -6.98
CA ALA A 44 -0.27 -8.23 -7.68
C ALA A 44 0.92 -8.26 -6.71
N TRP A 45 0.78 -7.60 -5.56
CA TRP A 45 1.82 -7.50 -4.53
C TRP A 45 2.11 -8.82 -3.81
N TYR A 46 1.05 -9.58 -3.50
CA TYR A 46 1.17 -10.85 -2.77
C TYR A 46 1.15 -12.08 -3.69
N GLY A 47 1.07 -11.88 -5.02
CA GLY A 47 1.07 -12.97 -6.00
C GLY A 47 -0.12 -13.94 -5.84
N LEU A 48 -1.28 -13.44 -5.41
CA LEU A 48 -2.44 -14.27 -5.07
C LEU A 48 -3.31 -14.57 -6.29
N SER A 49 -3.94 -15.75 -6.31
CA SER A 49 -5.06 -16.01 -7.22
C SER A 49 -6.33 -15.28 -6.73
N ASP A 50 -7.32 -15.10 -7.61
CA ASP A 50 -8.59 -14.45 -7.24
C ASP A 50 -9.27 -15.16 -6.04
N GLU A 51 -9.27 -16.50 -6.03
CA GLU A 51 -9.81 -17.30 -4.91
C GLU A 51 -8.98 -17.17 -3.62
N ALA A 52 -7.64 -17.12 -3.74
CA ALA A 52 -6.77 -16.96 -2.57
C ALA A 52 -6.93 -15.58 -1.96
N LEU A 53 -7.10 -14.55 -2.79
CA LEU A 53 -7.33 -13.17 -2.38
C LEU A 53 -8.69 -13.00 -1.69
N GLU A 54 -9.76 -13.57 -2.26
CA GLU A 54 -11.09 -13.61 -1.61
C GLU A 54 -10.99 -14.19 -0.20
N LYS A 55 -10.35 -15.36 -0.04
CA LYS A 55 -10.13 -16.01 1.25
C LYS A 55 -9.21 -15.20 2.18
N GLN A 56 -8.26 -14.44 1.64
CA GLN A 56 -7.35 -13.62 2.44
C GLN A 56 -8.09 -12.40 2.99
N ILE A 57 -8.84 -11.66 2.16
CA ILE A 57 -9.67 -10.53 2.59
C ILE A 57 -10.71 -10.97 3.62
N ALA A 58 -11.28 -12.17 3.46
CA ALA A 58 -12.23 -12.70 4.43
C ALA A 58 -11.63 -12.91 5.83
N ARG A 59 -10.33 -13.24 5.92
CA ARG A 59 -9.65 -13.66 7.17
C ARG A 59 -8.76 -12.58 7.79
N ASP A 60 -8.18 -11.72 6.98
CA ASP A 60 -7.15 -10.77 7.40
C ASP A 60 -7.69 -9.34 7.48
N LEU A 61 -7.68 -8.79 8.70
CA LEU A 61 -8.16 -7.44 8.97
C LEU A 61 -7.29 -6.36 8.32
N MET A 62 -6.00 -6.62 8.08
CA MET A 62 -5.10 -5.67 7.43
C MET A 62 -5.48 -5.50 5.95
N PHE A 63 -5.86 -6.58 5.29
CA PHE A 63 -6.37 -6.55 3.91
C PHE A 63 -7.68 -5.78 3.84
N ARG A 64 -8.62 -6.07 4.74
CA ARG A 64 -9.91 -5.34 4.81
C ARG A 64 -9.71 -3.85 5.04
N ARG A 65 -8.83 -3.49 5.98
CA ARG A 65 -8.53 -2.08 6.27
C ARG A 65 -7.89 -1.38 5.07
N PHE A 66 -6.96 -2.03 4.37
CA PHE A 66 -6.31 -1.46 3.20
C PHE A 66 -7.30 -1.11 2.08
N ILE A 67 -8.30 -1.97 1.85
CA ILE A 67 -9.33 -1.78 0.82
C ILE A 67 -10.55 -0.97 1.30
N ASP A 68 -10.52 -0.45 2.53
CA ASP A 68 -11.63 0.27 3.17
C ASP A 68 -12.94 -0.54 3.27
N LEU A 69 -12.84 -1.87 3.46
CA LEU A 69 -14.00 -2.76 3.62
C LEU A 69 -14.36 -2.93 5.10
N SER A 70 -15.61 -2.62 5.45
CA SER A 70 -16.11 -2.79 6.82
C SER A 70 -16.19 -4.27 7.22
N LEU A 71 -16.15 -4.53 8.54
CA LEU A 71 -16.35 -5.87 9.09
C LEU A 71 -17.70 -6.48 8.73
N SER A 72 -18.73 -5.64 8.58
CA SER A 72 -20.11 -6.05 8.26
C SER A 72 -20.36 -6.20 6.76
N GLU A 73 -19.46 -5.72 5.90
CA GLU A 73 -19.61 -5.78 4.46
C GLU A 73 -19.14 -7.12 3.90
N VAL A 74 -19.77 -7.52 2.79
CA VAL A 74 -19.46 -8.77 2.11
C VAL A 74 -18.19 -8.59 1.28
N VAL A 75 -17.32 -9.60 1.29
CA VAL A 75 -16.12 -9.62 0.46
C VAL A 75 -16.52 -9.87 -0.99
N PRO A 76 -15.97 -9.13 -1.97
CA PRO A 76 -16.16 -9.44 -3.38
C PRO A 76 -15.69 -10.86 -3.69
N ASP A 77 -16.54 -11.65 -4.36
CA ASP A 77 -16.15 -12.99 -4.80
C ASP A 77 -15.09 -12.93 -5.91
N HIS A 78 -14.35 -14.03 -6.08
CA HIS A 78 -13.32 -14.16 -7.12
C HIS A 78 -13.86 -13.80 -8.53
N ALA A 79 -15.11 -14.13 -8.82
CA ALA A 79 -15.74 -13.82 -10.10
C ALA A 79 -15.92 -12.31 -10.30
N THR A 80 -16.28 -11.57 -9.25
CA THR A 80 -16.39 -10.10 -9.27
C THR A 80 -15.03 -9.45 -9.47
N ILE A 81 -14.00 -9.95 -8.80
CA ILE A 81 -12.61 -9.50 -8.95
C ILE A 81 -12.14 -9.70 -10.41
N TRP A 82 -12.40 -10.88 -10.97
CA TRP A 82 -12.08 -11.20 -12.36
C TRP A 82 -12.80 -10.29 -13.36
N ARG A 83 -14.11 -10.06 -13.19
CA ARG A 83 -14.90 -9.17 -14.07
C ARG A 83 -14.39 -7.75 -14.04
N PHE A 84 -14.02 -7.24 -12.87
CA PHE A 84 -13.48 -5.89 -12.73
C PHE A 84 -12.12 -5.76 -13.44
N ARG A 85 -11.24 -6.75 -13.29
CA ARG A 85 -9.98 -6.80 -14.05
C ARG A 85 -10.20 -6.80 -15.56
N GLN A 86 -11.17 -7.58 -16.05
CA GLN A 86 -11.52 -7.62 -17.47
C GLN A 86 -12.07 -6.27 -17.96
N LEU A 87 -12.87 -5.59 -17.14
CA LEU A 87 -13.36 -4.24 -17.44
C LEU A 87 -12.19 -3.26 -17.63
N LEU A 88 -11.25 -3.21 -16.69
CA LEU A 88 -10.07 -2.34 -16.80
C LEU A 88 -9.20 -2.65 -18.02
N ASN A 89 -9.05 -3.93 -18.37
CA ASN A 89 -8.32 -4.33 -19.58
C ASN A 89 -9.05 -3.89 -20.85
N THR A 90 -10.37 -4.05 -20.91
CA THR A 90 -11.18 -3.67 -22.07
C THR A 90 -11.11 -2.16 -22.32
N GLU A 91 -11.09 -1.37 -21.24
CA GLU A 91 -10.96 0.09 -21.29
C GLU A 91 -9.49 0.56 -21.43
N ASN A 92 -8.52 -0.36 -21.50
CA ASN A 92 -7.07 -0.07 -21.54
C ASN A 92 -6.58 0.81 -20.37
N LEU A 93 -7.20 0.68 -19.20
CA LEU A 93 -6.88 1.47 -18.01
C LEU A 93 -5.97 0.74 -17.02
N LEU A 94 -5.89 -0.60 -17.07
CA LEU A 94 -5.16 -1.37 -16.07
C LEU A 94 -3.67 -0.99 -16.03
N GLU A 95 -3.00 -0.97 -17.18
CA GLU A 95 -1.57 -0.66 -17.28
C GLU A 95 -1.24 0.79 -16.86
N PRO A 96 -1.92 1.83 -17.38
CA PRO A 96 -1.71 3.20 -16.92
C PRO A 96 -1.92 3.39 -15.41
N LEU A 97 -2.92 2.74 -14.83
CA LEU A 97 -3.18 2.84 -13.39
C LEU A 97 -2.09 2.16 -12.56
N LEU A 98 -1.58 1.00 -13.00
CA LEU A 98 -0.47 0.34 -12.33
C LEU A 98 0.83 1.16 -12.44
N GLU A 99 1.08 1.78 -13.59
CA GLU A 99 2.23 2.68 -13.78
C GLU A 99 2.14 3.91 -12.87
N GLN A 100 0.96 4.50 -12.70
CA GLN A 100 0.73 5.59 -11.75
C GLN A 100 1.05 5.19 -10.31
N ILE A 101 0.61 3.99 -9.88
CA ILE A 101 0.96 3.46 -8.55
C ILE A 101 2.47 3.30 -8.40
N ASN A 102 3.14 2.70 -9.38
CA ASN A 102 4.59 2.53 -9.34
C ASN A 102 5.31 3.89 -9.23
N HIS A 103 4.86 4.89 -9.99
CA HIS A 103 5.42 6.24 -9.92
C HIS A 103 5.24 6.89 -8.53
N HIS A 104 4.06 6.78 -7.90
CA HIS A 104 3.85 7.26 -6.53
C HIS A 104 4.78 6.58 -5.52
N LEU A 105 5.03 5.29 -5.70
CA LEU A 105 5.93 4.52 -4.82
C LEU A 105 7.40 4.88 -5.04
N GLU A 106 7.84 5.01 -6.29
CA GLU A 106 9.21 5.41 -6.65
C GLU A 106 9.56 6.81 -6.12
N GLN A 107 8.63 7.75 -6.19
CA GLN A 107 8.80 9.10 -5.62
C GLN A 107 9.07 9.09 -4.12
N ASN A 108 8.60 8.06 -3.43
CA ASN A 108 8.78 7.86 -1.99
C ASN A 108 9.87 6.82 -1.68
N SER A 109 10.74 6.50 -2.65
CA SER A 109 11.84 5.53 -2.55
C SER A 109 11.42 4.09 -2.24
N ILE A 110 10.19 3.70 -2.59
CA ILE A 110 9.69 2.34 -2.49
C ILE A 110 9.70 1.69 -3.87
N ILE A 111 10.46 0.60 -4.04
CA ILE A 111 10.52 -0.16 -5.30
C ILE A 111 9.65 -1.41 -5.16
N VAL A 112 8.58 -1.50 -5.95
CA VAL A 112 7.77 -2.71 -6.08
C VAL A 112 8.26 -3.49 -7.30
N SER A 113 8.81 -4.69 -7.07
CA SER A 113 9.03 -5.63 -8.17
C SER A 113 7.80 -6.54 -8.26
N LEU A 114 7.24 -6.67 -9.47
CA LEU A 114 6.13 -7.60 -9.75
C LEU A 114 6.48 -9.00 -9.20
N GLY A 115 5.81 -9.41 -8.12
CA GLY A 115 5.95 -10.71 -7.48
C GLY A 115 6.71 -10.75 -6.15
N LEU A 116 7.39 -9.67 -5.75
CA LEU A 116 7.96 -9.53 -4.41
C LEU A 116 7.92 -8.04 -4.04
N ILE A 117 7.04 -7.69 -3.11
CA ILE A 117 7.25 -6.46 -2.37
C ILE A 117 8.58 -6.62 -1.61
N ASN A 118 9.66 -6.06 -2.15
CA ASN A 118 10.84 -5.76 -1.37
C ASN A 118 10.55 -4.42 -0.67
N ILE A 119 9.61 -4.43 0.29
CA ILE A 119 9.61 -3.41 1.35
C ILE A 119 10.93 -3.68 2.05
N ILE A 120 11.98 -2.99 1.60
CA ILE A 120 13.15 -2.78 2.43
C ILE A 120 12.54 -2.14 3.66
N ASP A 121 12.57 -2.85 4.78
CA ASP A 121 12.11 -2.38 6.08
C ASP A 121 12.73 -1.00 6.32
N ALA A 122 12.01 0.04 5.91
CA ALA A 122 12.40 1.41 6.14
C ALA A 122 11.89 1.71 7.55
N THR A 123 12.54 1.08 8.52
CA THR A 123 12.58 1.65 9.86
C THR A 123 13.13 3.05 9.64
N VAL A 124 12.27 4.06 9.77
CA VAL A 124 12.71 5.45 9.90
C VAL A 124 13.43 5.50 11.23
N ILE A 125 14.71 5.15 11.22
CA ILE A 125 15.60 5.46 12.30
C ILE A 125 15.71 6.98 12.22
N GLU A 126 14.95 7.67 13.06
CA GLU A 126 15.22 9.08 13.33
C GLU A 126 16.67 9.14 13.79
N ALA A 127 17.56 9.50 12.87
CA ALA A 127 18.95 9.69 13.19
C ALA A 127 18.96 10.85 14.16
N LYS A 128 19.06 10.54 15.47
CA LYS A 128 19.47 11.51 16.48
C LYS A 128 20.76 12.12 15.96
N GLN A 129 20.65 13.28 15.32
CA GLN A 129 21.75 14.17 15.06
C GLN A 129 22.26 14.66 16.41
N SER A 130 22.98 13.80 17.13
CA SER A 130 23.86 14.24 18.19
C SER A 130 25.21 14.58 17.55
N ARG A 131 25.25 15.72 16.87
CA ARG A 131 26.45 16.55 16.90
C ARG A 131 26.00 17.88 17.50
N LYS A 132 26.73 18.51 18.41
CA LYS A 132 28.18 18.80 18.43
C LYS A 132 28.60 19.02 19.90
N ARG A 133 29.84 18.73 20.32
CA ARG A 133 31.04 19.54 20.01
C ARG A 133 32.31 18.75 20.35
N LYS A 134 33.24 18.66 19.39
CA LYS A 134 34.66 18.52 19.73
C LYS A 134 35.08 19.86 20.33
N GLY A 135 35.45 19.88 21.61
CA GLY A 135 36.14 21.03 22.18
C GLY A 135 37.41 21.30 21.38
N ARG A 136 37.86 22.57 21.35
CA ARG A 136 39.05 23.02 20.61
C ARG A 136 40.34 22.24 20.96
N ASN A 137 40.33 21.45 22.06
CA ASN A 137 41.46 20.66 22.55
C ASN A 137 41.26 19.13 22.53
N GLY A 138 40.20 18.60 21.89
CA GLY A 138 40.15 17.17 21.54
C GLY A 138 39.89 16.14 22.65
N ASN A 139 39.49 16.52 23.86
CA ASN A 139 39.23 15.56 24.94
C ASN A 139 37.75 15.12 24.98
N ASN A 140 37.52 13.84 25.32
CA ASN A 140 36.21 13.21 25.50
C ASN A 140 35.59 13.69 26.83
N THR A 141 34.29 14.01 26.83
CA THR A 141 33.53 14.48 28.02
C THR A 141 32.74 13.35 28.68
N GLN A 142 33.03 12.09 28.36
CA GLN A 142 32.41 10.96 29.04
C GLN A 142 33.05 10.78 30.42
N ASP A 143 32.19 10.74 31.44
CA ASP A 143 32.54 10.51 32.84
C ASP A 143 33.00 9.05 33.02
N PRO A 144 34.21 8.78 33.55
CA PRO A 144 34.75 7.44 33.66
C PRO A 144 34.10 6.54 34.73
N GLU A 145 33.20 7.05 35.58
CA GLU A 145 32.58 6.25 36.66
C GLU A 145 31.20 5.63 36.33
N ALA A 146 30.67 5.81 35.12
CA ALA A 146 29.37 5.23 34.75
C ALA A 146 29.47 3.75 34.33
N GLY A 147 29.78 2.86 35.27
CA GLY A 147 29.52 1.42 35.16
C GLY A 147 28.20 1.08 35.86
N TYR A 148 27.21 0.54 35.13
CA TYR A 148 26.02 -0.03 35.74
C TYR A 148 26.21 -1.55 35.82
N GLU A 149 26.37 -2.09 37.03
CA GLU A 149 26.12 -3.50 37.33
C GLU A 149 24.60 -3.70 37.44
N VAL A 150 24.00 -4.52 36.55
CA VAL A 150 22.96 -5.53 36.85
C VAL A 150 23.02 -6.62 35.78
#